data_AF-A0A973YA18-F1
#
_entry.id   AF-A0A973YA18-F1
#
_cell.length_a   1.000
_cell.length_b   1.000
_cell.length_c   1.000
_cell.angle_alpha   90.00
_cell.angle_beta   90.00
_cell.angle_gamma   90.00
#
_symmetry.space_group_name_H-M   'P 1'
#
loop_
_entity.id
_entity.type
_entity.pdbx_description
1 polymer ?
#
loop_
_entity_poly.entity_id
_entity_poly.type
_entity_poly.pdbx_seq_one_letter_code
_entity_poly.pdbx_strand_id
1 'polypeptide(L)'
;QKYLCSNCNNILKKALQTLCGHRYCSACLAWIVRNNKNAICQKCQEEDPDTLSEESLLAEERAFGDAAINKEISELKVHCVTLGCSWSGIMKDFEEHQSLCDYALIPCHTGCGHVPELRGLPGFALCMSLMWLHLHLAVLPSLSLPESCRTAGFVPRPVVVATECADTVTFLQGSKEKLKEHEKSAVGAHMLLLLQHMRQLRGILCCAARAAPGATPQAELNLKLENKLLVFENIVAVLNKEVESSSMEILAFRRQSELDQNIIRGLELKVAELQRCLAQKDVGLSRLHKSLLCSEQASHDGTFLWKITEVGRKLQDSVTGRTVGLYSPAFYTAKYGYKVCLRVYLNGDGTGKGTHMSLFFVVMKGDYDALLPWPFRHKVTFMLLDQNNREHVIDAFRPDLTSASFQRPLHDMNVASGCPMFLPLAKLQSPRYAYVKEDTLFLKCIIESN
;
A
#
# COMPACT_ATOMS: atom_id res chain seq x y z
N GLN A 1 2.50 -18.45 -27.47
CA GLN A 1 2.05 -17.12 -27.91
C GLN A 1 0.56 -16.86 -27.64
N LYS A 2 -0.36 -17.81 -27.92
CA LYS A 2 -1.83 -17.64 -27.73
C LYS A 2 -2.26 -17.03 -26.37
N TYR A 3 -1.59 -17.39 -25.28
CA TYR A 3 -1.94 -16.96 -23.91
C TYR A 3 -1.16 -15.74 -23.39
N LEU A 4 -0.31 -15.13 -24.23
CA LEU A 4 0.58 -14.05 -23.80
C LEU A 4 -0.04 -12.67 -24.08
N CYS A 5 0.18 -11.76 -23.15
CA CYS A 5 -0.20 -10.36 -23.28
C CYS A 5 0.71 -9.63 -24.27
N SER A 6 0.12 -8.90 -25.19
CA SER A 6 0.82 -8.14 -26.24
C SER A 6 1.60 -6.93 -25.70
N ASN A 7 1.49 -6.61 -24.41
CA ASN A 7 2.26 -5.54 -23.75
C ASN A 7 3.33 -6.09 -22.79
N CYS A 8 2.92 -6.90 -21.81
CA CYS A 8 3.84 -7.36 -20.76
C CYS A 8 4.49 -8.72 -21.05
N ASN A 9 4.12 -9.38 -22.16
CA ASN A 9 4.59 -10.71 -22.56
C ASN A 9 4.42 -11.83 -21.52
N ASN A 10 3.61 -11.59 -20.48
CA ASN A 10 3.21 -12.57 -19.48
C ASN A 10 1.87 -13.22 -19.82
N ILE A 11 1.51 -14.30 -19.12
CA ILE A 11 0.19 -14.94 -19.24
C ILE A 11 -0.92 -13.90 -18.99
N LEU A 12 -1.94 -13.88 -19.87
CA LEU A 12 -3.05 -12.95 -19.80
C LEU A 12 -3.83 -13.08 -18.48
N LYS A 13 -3.98 -11.97 -17.75
CA LYS A 13 -4.87 -11.85 -16.59
C LYS A 13 -6.10 -11.04 -16.98
N LYS A 14 -7.30 -11.64 -16.87
CA LYS A 14 -8.56 -11.08 -17.36
C LYS A 14 -8.39 -10.61 -18.81
N ALA A 15 -8.19 -11.57 -19.70
CA ALA A 15 -7.86 -11.33 -21.11
C ALA A 15 -8.91 -10.44 -21.77
N LEU A 16 -8.45 -9.34 -22.38
CA LEU A 16 -9.23 -8.46 -23.24
C LEU A 16 -8.71 -8.59 -24.67
N GLN A 17 -9.62 -8.70 -25.64
CA GLN A 17 -9.32 -8.70 -27.06
C GLN A 17 -9.69 -7.32 -27.64
N THR A 18 -8.75 -6.70 -28.34
CA THR A 18 -8.95 -5.41 -29.02
C THR A 18 -9.55 -5.62 -30.41
N LEU A 19 -10.02 -4.55 -31.06
CA LEU A 19 -10.60 -4.61 -32.40
C LEU A 19 -9.63 -5.17 -33.44
N CYS A 20 -8.34 -4.84 -33.34
CA CYS A 20 -7.30 -5.44 -34.17
C CYS A 20 -6.98 -6.92 -33.85
N GLY A 21 -7.72 -7.57 -32.94
CA GLY A 21 -7.60 -9.00 -32.63
C GLY A 21 -6.50 -9.36 -31.61
N HIS A 22 -5.65 -8.41 -31.23
CA HIS A 22 -4.59 -8.60 -30.24
C HIS A 22 -5.12 -8.65 -28.80
N ARG A 23 -4.41 -9.39 -27.94
CA ARG A 23 -4.85 -9.65 -26.57
C ARG A 23 -3.98 -8.95 -25.54
N TYR A 24 -4.62 -8.38 -24.54
CA TYR A 24 -3.99 -7.66 -23.44
C TYR A 24 -4.56 -8.10 -22.09
N CYS A 25 -3.75 -8.02 -21.02
CA CYS A 25 -4.29 -8.07 -19.67
C CYS A 25 -5.17 -6.83 -19.45
N SER A 26 -6.28 -6.98 -18.72
CA SER A 26 -7.15 -5.84 -18.37
C SER A 26 -6.38 -4.68 -17.75
N ALA A 27 -5.48 -4.96 -16.80
CA ALA A 27 -4.64 -3.93 -16.17
C ALA A 27 -3.63 -3.29 -17.15
N CYS A 28 -3.09 -4.06 -18.10
CA CYS A 28 -2.14 -3.52 -19.08
C CYS A 28 -2.84 -2.58 -20.06
N LEU A 29 -4.02 -2.96 -20.57
CA LEU A 29 -4.77 -2.11 -21.48
C LEU A 29 -5.19 -0.80 -20.81
N ALA A 30 -5.74 -0.88 -19.60
CA ALA A 30 -6.13 0.30 -18.82
C ALA A 30 -4.94 1.24 -18.55
N TRP A 31 -3.76 0.69 -18.23
CA TRP A 31 -2.55 1.49 -18.04
C TRP A 31 -2.08 2.19 -19.31
N ILE A 32 -2.12 1.51 -20.46
CA ILE A 32 -1.69 2.07 -21.75
C ILE A 32 -2.60 3.23 -22.15
N VAL A 33 -3.92 3.03 -22.10
CA VAL A 33 -4.94 4.01 -22.48
C VAL A 33 -4.91 5.23 -21.55
N ARG A 34 -4.66 5.02 -20.24
CA ARG A 34 -4.59 6.11 -19.26
C ARG A 34 -3.38 7.01 -19.44
N ASN A 35 -2.24 6.47 -19.86
CA ASN A 35 -0.97 7.20 -19.92
C ASN A 35 -0.65 7.77 -21.32
N ASN A 36 -1.33 7.32 -22.37
CA ASN A 36 -1.07 7.75 -23.74
C ASN A 36 -2.36 8.22 -24.42
N LYS A 37 -2.36 9.47 -24.93
CA LYS A 37 -3.44 9.95 -25.79
C LYS A 37 -3.29 9.28 -27.16
N ASN A 38 -4.36 8.62 -27.64
CA ASN A 38 -4.40 7.88 -28.91
C ASN A 38 -3.38 6.71 -28.97
N ALA A 39 -3.38 5.87 -27.94
CA ALA A 39 -2.50 4.70 -27.91
C ALA A 39 -2.78 3.74 -29.07
N ILE A 40 -1.72 3.29 -29.76
CA ILE A 40 -1.79 2.32 -30.86
C ILE A 40 -1.33 0.95 -30.36
N CYS A 41 -1.93 -0.11 -30.89
CA CYS A 41 -1.51 -1.47 -30.65
C CYS A 41 -0.06 -1.69 -31.13
N GLN A 42 0.87 -1.88 -30.20
CA GLN A 42 2.30 -2.10 -30.49
C GLN A 42 2.53 -3.31 -31.40
N LYS A 43 1.72 -4.37 -31.25
CA LYS A 43 1.77 -5.56 -32.09
C LYS A 43 1.41 -5.26 -33.56
N CYS A 44 0.37 -4.46 -33.80
CA CYS A 44 0.04 -3.99 -35.15
C CYS A 44 1.15 -3.13 -35.74
N GLN A 45 1.77 -2.29 -34.92
CA GLN A 45 2.88 -1.43 -35.33
C GLN A 45 4.14 -2.24 -35.72
N GLU A 46 4.37 -3.39 -35.08
CA GLU A 46 5.48 -4.30 -35.37
C GLU A 46 5.21 -5.22 -36.58
N GLU A 47 3.95 -5.60 -36.82
CA GLU A 47 3.56 -6.56 -37.86
C GLU A 47 3.35 -5.91 -39.24
N ASP A 48 2.78 -4.70 -39.32
CA ASP A 48 2.65 -3.93 -40.58
C ASP A 48 2.47 -2.41 -40.32
N PRO A 49 3.52 -1.59 -40.48
CA PRO A 49 3.48 -0.15 -40.21
C PRO A 49 2.58 0.65 -41.16
N ASP A 50 2.30 0.16 -42.38
CA ASP A 50 1.66 0.93 -43.45
C ASP A 50 0.11 0.77 -43.48
N THR A 51 -0.46 -0.13 -42.65
CA THR A 51 -1.90 -0.44 -42.61
C THR A 51 -2.57 -0.11 -41.26
N LEU A 52 -2.00 0.83 -40.50
CA LEU A 52 -2.59 1.30 -39.22
C LEU A 52 -3.95 2.00 -39.45
N SER A 53 -5.04 1.26 -39.25
CA SER A 53 -6.41 1.75 -39.35
C SER A 53 -6.94 2.21 -37.98
N GLU A 54 -8.15 2.80 -37.94
CA GLU A 54 -8.80 3.16 -36.67
C GLU A 54 -9.01 1.95 -35.73
N GLU A 55 -8.96 0.72 -36.23
CA GLU A 55 -9.10 -0.52 -35.46
C GLU A 55 -7.83 -0.88 -34.66
N SER A 56 -6.68 -0.30 -35.02
CA SER A 56 -5.41 -0.42 -34.28
C SER A 56 -5.33 0.50 -33.07
N LEU A 57 -6.28 1.43 -32.91
CA LEU A 57 -6.36 2.31 -31.73
C LEU A 57 -6.86 1.54 -30.52
N LEU A 58 -6.10 1.62 -29.43
CA LEU A 58 -6.44 1.03 -28.15
C LEU A 58 -7.38 1.97 -27.39
N ALA A 59 -8.57 1.47 -27.09
CA ALA A 59 -9.55 2.14 -26.25
C ALA A 59 -10.19 1.09 -25.32
N GLU A 60 -10.40 1.44 -24.06
CA GLU A 60 -10.90 0.50 -23.05
C GLU A 60 -12.37 0.12 -23.34
N GLU A 61 -13.15 1.08 -23.82
CA GLU A 61 -14.54 0.91 -24.24
C GLU A 61 -14.73 0.11 -25.53
N ARG A 62 -13.64 -0.10 -26.30
CA ARG A 62 -13.67 -0.87 -27.57
C ARG A 62 -13.06 -2.27 -27.43
N ALA A 63 -12.64 -2.66 -26.23
CA ALA A 63 -12.07 -3.97 -25.96
C ALA A 63 -13.07 -4.89 -25.26
N PHE A 64 -13.11 -6.15 -25.69
CA PHE A 64 -14.07 -7.14 -25.20
C PHE A 64 -13.39 -8.21 -24.36
N GLY A 65 -14.06 -8.68 -23.31
CA GLY A 65 -13.57 -9.79 -22.50
C GLY A 65 -13.54 -11.10 -23.28
N ASP A 66 -12.38 -11.73 -23.39
CA ASP A 66 -12.22 -13.00 -24.11
C ASP A 66 -12.51 -14.17 -23.16
N ALA A 67 -13.79 -14.52 -23.01
CA ALA A 67 -14.23 -15.56 -22.09
C ALA A 67 -13.66 -16.95 -22.45
N ALA A 68 -13.48 -17.24 -23.74
CA ALA A 68 -12.93 -18.50 -24.22
C ALA A 68 -11.47 -18.68 -23.75
N ILE A 69 -10.64 -17.66 -23.99
CA ILE A 69 -9.23 -17.69 -23.56
C ILE A 69 -9.11 -17.69 -22.04
N ASN A 70 -9.92 -16.90 -21.32
CA ASN A 70 -9.90 -16.92 -19.86
C ASN A 70 -10.23 -18.32 -19.30
N LYS A 71 -11.17 -19.04 -19.93
CA LYS A 71 -11.49 -20.43 -19.55
C LYS A 71 -10.33 -21.37 -19.84
N GLU A 72 -9.76 -21.32 -21.05
CA GLU A 72 -8.59 -22.14 -21.41
C GLU A 72 -7.41 -21.90 -20.46
N ILE A 73 -7.11 -20.63 -20.14
CA ILE A 73 -6.04 -20.27 -19.19
C ILE A 73 -6.31 -20.85 -17.81
N SER A 74 -7.56 -20.78 -17.33
CA SER A 74 -7.93 -21.29 -16.01
C SER A 74 -7.74 -22.81 -15.84
N GLU A 75 -7.80 -23.56 -16.95
CA GLU A 75 -7.65 -25.02 -17.01
C GLU A 75 -6.21 -25.46 -17.27
N LEU A 76 -5.27 -24.52 -17.50
CA LEU A 76 -3.86 -24.85 -17.70
C LEU A 76 -3.26 -25.48 -16.44
N LYS A 77 -2.53 -26.58 -16.64
CA LYS A 77 -1.73 -27.18 -15.57
C LYS A 77 -0.49 -26.32 -15.31
N VAL A 78 -0.34 -25.87 -14.07
CA VAL A 78 0.76 -25.03 -13.61
C VAL A 78 1.43 -25.65 -12.39
N HIS A 79 2.68 -25.28 -12.16
CA HIS A 79 3.44 -25.63 -10.96
C HIS A 79 3.91 -24.35 -10.30
N CYS A 80 4.07 -24.40 -8.99
CA CYS A 80 4.60 -23.26 -8.25
C CYS A 80 6.08 -23.04 -8.61
N VAL A 81 6.44 -21.78 -8.92
CA VAL A 81 7.82 -21.39 -9.24
C VAL A 81 8.65 -21.08 -8.00
N THR A 82 8.01 -21.06 -6.82
CA THR A 82 8.66 -20.76 -5.55
C THR A 82 9.58 -21.91 -5.14
N LEU A 83 10.86 -21.60 -4.94
CA LEU A 83 11.90 -22.56 -4.53
C LEU A 83 11.47 -23.35 -3.27
N GLY A 84 11.42 -24.68 -3.38
CA GLY A 84 10.99 -25.60 -2.32
C GLY A 84 9.52 -26.03 -2.37
N CYS A 85 8.67 -25.38 -3.17
CA CYS A 85 7.27 -25.75 -3.30
C CYS A 85 7.06 -26.83 -4.38
N SER A 86 6.46 -27.96 -4.02
CA SER A 86 6.12 -29.07 -4.94
C SER A 86 4.69 -29.01 -5.49
N TRP A 87 3.95 -27.94 -5.21
CA TRP A 87 2.55 -27.81 -5.61
C TRP A 87 2.41 -27.73 -7.13
N SER A 88 1.47 -28.53 -7.67
CA SER A 88 1.02 -28.47 -9.05
C SER A 88 -0.49 -28.64 -9.11
N GLY A 89 -1.14 -27.92 -10.02
CA GLY A 89 -2.60 -27.84 -10.10
C GLY A 89 -3.05 -27.10 -11.35
N ILE A 90 -4.32 -26.71 -11.40
CA ILE A 90 -4.83 -25.85 -12.48
C ILE A 90 -4.62 -24.37 -12.13
N MET A 91 -4.49 -23.51 -13.14
CA MET A 91 -4.25 -22.07 -12.97
C MET A 91 -5.33 -21.37 -12.12
N LYS A 92 -6.57 -21.86 -12.15
CA LYS A 92 -7.67 -21.37 -11.31
C LYS A 92 -7.35 -21.45 -9.81
N ASP A 93 -6.70 -22.53 -9.37
CA ASP A 93 -6.41 -22.81 -7.97
C ASP A 93 -5.05 -22.22 -7.55
N PHE A 94 -4.28 -21.70 -8.51
CA PHE A 94 -2.95 -21.16 -8.27
C PHE A 94 -2.96 -19.87 -7.45
N GLU A 95 -3.97 -19.00 -7.62
CA GLU A 95 -4.06 -17.77 -6.81
C GLU A 95 -4.30 -18.08 -5.33
N GLU A 96 -5.13 -19.09 -5.04
CA GLU A 96 -5.36 -19.57 -3.67
C GLU A 96 -4.09 -20.20 -3.10
N HIS A 97 -3.43 -21.07 -3.87
CA HIS A 97 -2.12 -21.63 -3.49
C HIS A 97 -1.08 -20.53 -3.24
N GLN A 98 -0.97 -19.51 -4.10
CA GLN A 98 0.02 -18.43 -3.94
C GLN A 98 -0.18 -17.66 -2.62
N SER A 99 -1.42 -17.52 -2.15
CA SER A 99 -1.74 -16.87 -0.88
C SER A 99 -1.45 -17.74 0.35
N LEU A 100 -1.47 -19.07 0.18
CA LEU A 100 -1.28 -20.08 1.21
C LEU A 100 0.06 -20.82 1.10
N CYS A 101 0.91 -20.47 0.13
CA CYS A 101 2.14 -21.20 -0.14
C CYS A 101 3.10 -21.02 1.04
N ASP A 102 3.41 -22.12 1.72
CA ASP A 102 4.34 -22.13 2.86
C ASP A 102 5.74 -21.62 2.46
N TYR A 103 6.08 -21.72 1.17
CA TYR A 103 7.34 -21.25 0.62
C TYR A 103 7.31 -19.78 0.14
N ALA A 104 6.15 -19.12 0.19
CA ALA A 104 5.99 -17.77 -0.34
C ALA A 104 6.85 -16.75 0.42
N LEU A 105 7.51 -15.90 -0.36
CA LEU A 105 8.37 -14.84 0.12
C LEU A 105 7.51 -13.63 0.54
N ILE A 106 7.45 -13.29 1.84
CA ILE A 106 6.65 -12.16 2.35
C ILE A 106 7.47 -10.86 2.31
N PRO A 107 7.00 -9.77 1.68
CA PRO A 107 7.71 -8.49 1.69
C PRO A 107 7.91 -7.97 3.13
N CYS A 108 9.13 -7.55 3.46
CA CYS A 108 9.42 -6.96 4.76
C CYS A 108 8.64 -5.65 4.94
N HIS A 109 7.82 -5.58 5.99
CA HIS A 109 6.91 -4.47 6.29
C HIS A 109 7.63 -3.15 6.65
N THR A 110 8.96 -3.17 6.79
CA THR A 110 9.82 -2.00 7.05
C THR A 110 10.61 -1.52 5.82
N GLY A 111 10.37 -2.07 4.62
CA GLY A 111 10.93 -1.54 3.38
C GLY A 111 12.47 -1.63 3.25
N CYS A 112 13.12 -2.51 4.01
CA CYS A 112 14.58 -2.56 4.15
C CYS A 112 15.37 -3.17 2.97
N GLY A 113 14.75 -3.33 1.79
CA GLY A 113 15.43 -3.80 0.57
C GLY A 113 15.95 -5.23 0.58
N HIS A 114 15.72 -6.00 1.65
CA HIS A 114 16.03 -7.43 1.73
C HIS A 114 14.72 -8.26 1.65
N VAL A 115 14.74 -9.37 0.91
CA VAL A 115 13.62 -10.30 0.72
C VAL A 115 14.06 -11.66 1.30
N PRO A 116 13.17 -12.54 1.82
CA PRO A 116 12.46 -12.42 3.10
C PRO A 116 12.34 -13.73 3.91
N GLU A 117 11.65 -13.67 5.05
CA GLU A 117 11.29 -14.80 5.92
C GLU A 117 10.23 -15.73 5.25
N LEU A 118 10.50 -17.05 5.32
CA LEU A 118 9.69 -18.15 4.77
C LEU A 118 8.51 -18.48 5.70
N ARG A 119 7.31 -18.69 5.15
CA ARG A 119 6.13 -19.08 5.91
C ARG A 119 6.04 -20.61 6.11
N GLY A 120 7.08 -21.25 6.63
CA GLY A 120 7.09 -22.68 6.99
C GLY A 120 8.23 -23.50 6.38
N LEU A 121 9.10 -24.03 7.26
CA LEU A 121 10.32 -24.85 7.10
C LEU A 121 10.27 -26.03 6.10
N PRO A 122 11.36 -26.79 5.87
CA PRO A 122 12.73 -26.42 5.49
C PRO A 122 13.14 -27.17 4.20
N GLY A 123 13.90 -26.50 3.33
CA GLY A 123 14.83 -27.18 2.46
C GLY A 123 14.39 -27.55 1.04
N PHE A 124 15.43 -27.53 0.21
CA PHE A 124 15.66 -28.22 -1.05
C PHE A 124 15.31 -27.55 -2.39
N ALA A 125 16.38 -27.54 -3.19
CA ALA A 125 16.50 -27.66 -4.64
C ALA A 125 16.15 -26.39 -5.44
N LEU A 126 17.07 -25.83 -6.23
CA LEU A 126 17.72 -26.45 -7.39
C LEU A 126 19.06 -25.74 -7.70
N CYS A 127 20.13 -26.48 -8.05
CA CYS A 127 20.58 -26.68 -9.44
C CYS A 127 20.80 -25.34 -10.16
N MET A 128 21.96 -24.95 -10.68
CA MET A 128 22.93 -25.68 -11.49
C MET A 128 23.97 -24.62 -11.88
N SER A 129 25.24 -24.77 -11.55
CA SER A 129 26.32 -24.05 -12.28
C SER A 129 27.75 -24.45 -11.97
N LEU A 130 28.03 -25.49 -11.16
CA LEU A 130 29.41 -25.97 -11.00
C LEU A 130 29.55 -27.49 -11.13
N MET A 131 28.63 -28.12 -11.88
CA MET A 131 28.79 -29.48 -12.40
C MET A 131 29.83 -29.57 -13.54
N TRP A 132 30.78 -28.64 -13.61
CA TRP A 132 31.74 -28.55 -14.72
C TRP A 132 33.20 -28.71 -14.31
N LEU A 133 33.54 -28.90 -13.03
CA LEU A 133 34.95 -29.02 -12.62
C LEU A 133 35.32 -30.18 -11.68
N HIS A 134 34.41 -31.13 -11.45
CA HIS A 134 34.75 -32.35 -10.69
C HIS A 134 34.73 -33.66 -11.50
N LEU A 135 34.45 -33.63 -12.81
CA LEU A 135 34.52 -34.85 -13.64
C LEU A 135 35.94 -35.20 -14.11
N HIS A 136 36.97 -34.39 -13.80
CA HIS A 136 38.35 -34.64 -14.27
C HIS A 136 39.33 -35.24 -13.27
N LEU A 137 38.89 -35.66 -12.06
CA LEU A 137 39.79 -36.31 -11.09
C LEU A 137 39.40 -37.76 -10.73
N ALA A 138 38.52 -38.39 -11.52
CA ALA A 138 38.12 -39.79 -11.34
C ALA A 138 39.05 -40.82 -12.03
N VAL A 139 40.32 -40.52 -12.28
CA VAL A 139 41.25 -41.51 -12.86
C VAL A 139 42.63 -41.44 -12.19
N LEU A 140 42.80 -42.19 -11.12
CA LEU A 140 44.05 -42.89 -10.78
C LEU A 140 43.71 -44.07 -9.86
N PRO A 141 43.68 -45.32 -10.36
CA PRO A 141 43.68 -46.50 -9.51
C PRO A 141 45.11 -47.00 -9.23
N SER A 142 45.34 -47.34 -7.97
CA SER A 142 46.18 -48.46 -7.46
C SER A 142 47.65 -48.60 -7.90
N LEU A 143 48.58 -48.43 -6.94
CA LEU A 143 49.83 -49.20 -6.87
C LEU A 143 50.09 -49.60 -5.40
N SER A 144 49.87 -50.88 -5.12
CA SER A 144 50.17 -51.61 -3.90
C SER A 144 51.64 -52.01 -3.83
N LEU A 145 52.32 -51.84 -2.69
CA LEU A 145 53.58 -52.53 -2.30
C LEU A 145 53.74 -52.46 -0.75
N PRO A 146 54.54 -53.33 -0.08
CA PRO A 146 54.39 -54.78 0.12
C PRO A 146 54.30 -55.17 1.63
N GLU A 147 53.92 -56.42 1.91
CA GLU A 147 53.84 -57.03 3.25
C GLU A 147 55.24 -57.26 3.88
N SER A 148 55.86 -56.23 4.43
CA SER A 148 56.98 -56.43 5.37
C SER A 148 57.25 -55.18 6.20
N CYS A 149 56.39 -54.91 7.18
CA CYS A 149 56.73 -54.06 8.33
C CYS A 149 55.66 -54.18 9.42
N ARG A 150 55.32 -55.41 9.82
CA ARG A 150 54.78 -55.69 11.16
C ARG A 150 55.97 -56.06 12.04
N THR A 151 56.56 -55.08 12.73
CA THR A 151 57.26 -55.20 14.04
C THR A 151 58.33 -54.10 14.19
N ALA A 152 57.98 -53.03 14.90
CA ALA A 152 58.85 -52.33 15.86
C ALA A 152 58.08 -51.09 16.33
N GLY A 153 57.63 -51.12 17.58
CA GLY A 153 56.90 -50.02 18.18
C GLY A 153 57.76 -48.75 18.26
N PHE A 154 57.25 -47.67 17.70
CA PHE A 154 57.65 -46.32 18.05
C PHE A 154 56.40 -45.47 18.19
N VAL A 155 56.06 -45.14 19.43
CA VAL A 155 55.03 -44.16 19.78
C VAL A 155 55.74 -42.82 20.01
N PRO A 156 55.37 -41.75 19.30
CA PRO A 156 55.50 -40.41 19.84
C PRO A 156 54.13 -39.93 20.33
N ARG A 157 54.06 -39.59 21.62
CA ARG A 157 52.89 -39.02 22.31
C ARG A 157 52.35 -37.78 21.59
N PRO A 158 51.02 -37.57 21.54
CA PRO A 158 50.42 -36.31 21.13
C PRO A 158 50.65 -35.25 22.21
N VAL A 159 51.25 -34.12 21.84
CA VAL A 159 51.19 -32.89 22.65
C VAL A 159 49.82 -32.27 22.40
N VAL A 160 48.95 -32.42 23.39
CA VAL A 160 47.64 -31.80 23.47
C VAL A 160 47.85 -30.29 23.67
N VAL A 161 47.54 -29.49 22.65
CA VAL A 161 47.20 -28.07 22.85
C VAL A 161 45.69 -27.98 22.72
N ALA A 162 45.05 -27.84 23.88
CA ALA A 162 43.64 -27.61 24.01
C ALA A 162 43.28 -26.25 23.39
N THR A 163 42.75 -26.29 22.18
CA THR A 163 41.69 -25.38 21.76
C THR A 163 40.51 -26.27 21.47
N GLU A 164 39.39 -25.99 22.10
CA GLU A 164 38.18 -26.82 22.13
C GLU A 164 37.62 -27.05 20.72
N CYS A 165 38.11 -28.11 20.08
CA CYS A 165 37.39 -28.93 19.10
C CYS A 165 37.92 -30.36 19.23
N ALA A 166 37.92 -30.85 20.47
CA ALA A 166 37.94 -32.28 20.72
C ALA A 166 36.50 -32.76 20.60
N ASP A 167 36.03 -32.92 19.36
CA ASP A 167 35.02 -33.90 19.01
C ASP A 167 35.10 -34.12 17.51
N THR A 168 35.64 -35.28 17.14
CA THR A 168 35.47 -35.96 15.84
C THR A 168 36.04 -35.26 14.60
N VAL A 169 36.79 -36.03 13.81
CA VAL A 169 36.64 -36.01 12.35
C VAL A 169 35.18 -36.36 12.06
N THR A 170 34.29 -35.38 12.22
CA THR A 170 32.93 -35.45 11.73
C THR A 170 32.99 -34.87 10.33
N PHE A 171 32.65 -35.70 9.36
CA PHE A 171 32.13 -35.19 8.10
C PHE A 171 31.02 -34.21 8.48
N LEU A 172 31.25 -32.92 8.27
CA LEU A 172 30.25 -31.88 8.49
C LEU A 172 29.12 -32.11 7.49
N GLN A 173 28.16 -32.93 7.88
CA GLN A 173 26.94 -33.20 7.14
C GLN A 173 25.94 -32.10 7.55
N GLY A 174 26.23 -30.87 7.11
CA GLY A 174 25.40 -29.68 7.30
C GLY A 174 24.71 -29.27 6.00
N SER A 175 23.64 -28.47 6.08
CA SER A 175 23.01 -27.91 4.87
C SER A 175 24.04 -27.09 4.07
N LYS A 176 23.86 -27.01 2.74
CA LYS A 176 24.75 -26.24 1.87
C LYS A 176 24.88 -24.77 2.28
N GLU A 177 23.90 -24.19 2.98
CA GLU A 177 24.02 -22.82 3.52
C GLU A 177 25.03 -22.76 4.67
N LYS A 178 24.96 -23.69 5.64
CA LYS A 178 25.89 -23.70 6.78
C LYS A 178 27.32 -23.99 6.36
N LEU A 179 27.53 -24.80 5.32
CA LEU A 179 28.87 -25.02 4.75
C LEU A 179 29.41 -23.79 4.03
N LYS A 180 28.57 -23.05 3.29
CA LYS A 180 28.96 -21.78 2.65
C LYS A 180 29.23 -20.67 3.66
N GLU A 181 28.48 -20.64 4.75
CA GLU A 181 28.69 -19.70 5.85
C GLU A 181 29.96 -20.03 6.62
N HIS A 182 30.25 -21.32 6.82
CA HIS A 182 31.55 -21.79 7.32
C HIS A 182 32.70 -21.44 6.36
N GLU A 183 32.59 -21.69 5.06
CA GLU A 183 33.63 -21.32 4.09
C GLU A 183 33.88 -19.80 4.05
N LYS A 184 32.84 -18.98 4.14
CA LYS A 184 32.95 -17.51 4.20
C LYS A 184 33.55 -17.01 5.52
N SER A 185 33.22 -17.63 6.65
CA SER A 185 33.67 -17.21 7.99
C SER A 185 35.00 -17.85 8.43
N ALA A 186 35.36 -18.99 7.85
CA ALA A 186 36.52 -19.80 8.23
C ALA A 186 37.68 -19.72 7.24
N VAL A 187 37.66 -18.81 6.24
CA VAL A 187 38.81 -18.58 5.33
C VAL A 187 40.11 -18.40 6.11
N GLY A 188 40.09 -17.60 7.17
CA GLY A 188 41.26 -17.39 8.05
C GLY A 188 41.69 -18.66 8.80
N ALA A 189 40.74 -19.48 9.26
CA ALA A 189 41.02 -20.76 9.91
C ALA A 189 41.58 -21.81 8.93
N HIS A 190 41.08 -21.85 7.69
CA HIS A 190 41.60 -22.69 6.62
C HIS A 190 43.01 -22.28 6.20
N MET A 191 43.30 -20.97 6.14
CA MET A 191 44.64 -20.46 5.86
C MET A 191 45.64 -20.82 6.97
N LEU A 192 45.21 -20.75 8.23
CA LEU A 192 45.99 -21.19 9.39
C LEU A 192 46.28 -22.70 9.38
N LEU A 193 45.28 -23.53 9.05
CA LEU A 193 45.46 -24.97 8.92
C LEU A 193 46.42 -25.34 7.79
N LEU A 194 46.34 -24.64 6.64
CA LEU A 194 47.29 -24.78 5.53
C LEU A 194 48.73 -24.41 5.94
N LEU A 195 48.90 -23.28 6.65
CA LEU A 195 50.21 -22.87 7.18
C LEU A 195 50.75 -23.86 8.22
N GLN A 196 49.89 -24.45 9.04
CA GLN A 196 50.26 -25.48 10.01
C GLN A 196 50.67 -26.78 9.33
N HIS A 197 49.97 -27.18 8.28
CA HIS A 197 50.33 -28.34 7.46
C HIS A 197 51.65 -28.12 6.71
N MET A 198 51.93 -26.89 6.26
CA MET A 198 53.22 -26.49 5.68
C MET A 198 54.36 -26.55 6.71
N ARG A 199 54.13 -26.13 7.96
CA ARG A 199 55.10 -26.27 9.06
C ARG A 199 55.37 -27.74 9.39
N GLN A 200 54.35 -28.59 9.38
CA GLN A 200 54.48 -30.04 9.58
C GLN A 200 55.26 -30.72 8.45
N LEU A 201 54.97 -30.39 7.19
CA LEU A 201 55.71 -30.89 6.03
C LEU A 201 57.18 -30.46 6.05
N ARG A 202 57.47 -29.22 6.47
CA ARG A 202 58.84 -28.72 6.68
C ARG A 202 59.56 -29.48 7.80
N GLY A 203 58.85 -29.86 8.87
CA GLY A 203 59.37 -30.69 9.96
C GLY A 203 59.71 -32.12 9.50
N ILE A 204 58.85 -32.75 8.70
CA ILE A 204 59.05 -34.10 8.14
C ILE A 204 60.24 -34.13 7.17
N LEU A 205 60.41 -33.09 6.35
CA LEU A 205 61.55 -32.92 5.44
C LEU A 205 62.89 -32.75 6.19
N CYS A 206 62.90 -32.04 7.34
CA CYS A 206 64.07 -31.91 8.21
C CYS A 206 64.49 -33.25 8.85
N CYS A 207 63.53 -34.14 9.15
CA CYS A 207 63.80 -35.47 9.70
C CYS A 207 64.32 -36.45 8.64
N ALA A 208 63.79 -36.38 7.41
CA ALA A 208 64.26 -37.20 6.28
C ALA A 208 65.71 -36.85 5.85
N ALA A 209 66.10 -35.58 5.94
CA ALA A 209 67.46 -35.11 5.63
C ALA A 209 68.55 -35.63 6.60
N ARG A 210 68.18 -36.16 7.78
CA ARG A 210 69.13 -36.71 8.77
C ARG A 210 69.35 -38.22 8.68
N ALA A 211 68.57 -38.93 7.85
CA ALA A 211 68.47 -40.40 7.92
C ALA A 211 69.08 -41.17 6.73
N ALA A 212 69.71 -40.53 5.73
CA ALA A 212 70.26 -41.26 4.58
C ALA A 212 71.62 -40.71 4.08
N PRO A 213 72.71 -41.48 4.16
CA PRO A 213 73.89 -41.30 3.33
C PRO A 213 73.68 -42.04 2.01
N GLY A 214 73.34 -41.31 0.93
CA GLY A 214 73.16 -41.88 -0.40
C GLY A 214 72.09 -41.16 -1.22
N ALA A 215 72.56 -40.32 -2.16
CA ALA A 215 71.79 -39.38 -2.96
C ALA A 215 70.57 -39.95 -3.72
N THR A 216 69.38 -39.43 -3.40
CA THR A 216 68.59 -38.70 -4.41
C THR A 216 68.99 -37.22 -4.29
N PRO A 217 69.13 -36.44 -5.38
CA PRO A 217 69.69 -35.10 -5.27
C PRO A 217 68.75 -34.27 -4.39
N GLN A 218 69.21 -33.90 -3.20
CA GLN A 218 68.49 -33.00 -2.29
C GLN A 218 68.08 -31.69 -2.99
N ALA A 219 68.83 -31.35 -4.05
CA ALA A 219 68.50 -30.31 -5.02
C ALA A 219 67.15 -30.49 -5.73
N GLU A 220 66.76 -31.70 -6.13
CA GLU A 220 65.54 -31.96 -6.93
C GLU A 220 64.26 -31.89 -6.08
N LEU A 221 64.34 -32.29 -4.81
CA LEU A 221 63.26 -32.13 -3.84
C LEU A 221 63.09 -30.66 -3.41
N ASN A 222 64.20 -29.95 -3.22
CA ASN A 222 64.20 -28.51 -2.97
C ASN A 222 63.61 -27.74 -4.16
N LEU A 223 63.96 -28.11 -5.40
CA LEU A 223 63.39 -27.51 -6.61
C LEU A 223 61.87 -27.72 -6.72
N LYS A 224 61.38 -28.93 -6.39
CA LYS A 224 59.93 -29.22 -6.36
C LYS A 224 59.21 -28.44 -5.26
N LEU A 225 59.86 -28.19 -4.13
CA LEU A 225 59.28 -27.41 -3.04
C LEU A 225 59.27 -25.91 -3.36
N GLU A 226 60.34 -25.38 -3.95
CA GLU A 226 60.42 -24.00 -4.45
C GLU A 226 59.37 -23.73 -5.52
N ASN A 227 59.18 -24.64 -6.47
CA ASN A 227 58.12 -24.53 -7.47
C ASN A 227 56.72 -24.51 -6.84
N LYS A 228 56.47 -25.31 -5.79
CA LYS A 228 55.20 -25.29 -5.06
C LYS A 228 55.02 -23.99 -4.26
N LEU A 229 56.07 -23.49 -3.61
CA LEU A 229 56.06 -22.22 -2.89
C LEU A 229 55.76 -21.06 -3.85
N LEU A 230 56.37 -21.05 -5.04
CA LEU A 230 56.11 -20.04 -6.07
C LEU A 230 54.64 -20.05 -6.52
N VAL A 231 54.04 -21.23 -6.71
CA VAL A 231 52.62 -21.35 -7.04
C VAL A 231 51.74 -20.79 -5.93
N PHE A 232 52.07 -21.04 -4.66
CA PHE A 232 51.32 -20.49 -3.53
C PHE A 232 51.49 -18.97 -3.39
N GLU A 233 52.68 -18.43 -3.59
CA GLU A 233 52.90 -16.97 -3.61
C GLU A 233 52.06 -16.30 -4.70
N ASN A 234 51.98 -16.92 -5.89
CA ASN A 234 51.12 -16.44 -6.97
C ASN A 234 49.63 -16.49 -6.61
N ILE A 235 49.17 -17.58 -5.98
CA ILE A 235 47.78 -17.70 -5.52
C ILE A 235 47.47 -16.62 -4.46
N VAL A 236 48.36 -16.42 -3.49
CA VAL A 236 48.18 -15.39 -2.45
C VAL A 236 48.16 -13.99 -3.05
N ALA A 237 49.01 -13.71 -4.04
CA ALA A 237 49.03 -12.42 -4.72
C ALA A 237 47.73 -12.15 -5.50
N VAL A 238 47.18 -13.16 -6.20
CA VAL A 238 45.89 -13.03 -6.90
C VAL A 238 44.75 -12.83 -5.91
N LEU A 239 44.70 -13.62 -4.82
CA LEU A 239 43.67 -13.48 -3.79
C LEU A 239 43.73 -12.12 -3.09
N ASN A 240 44.93 -11.63 -2.78
CA ASN A 240 45.08 -10.30 -2.17
C ASN A 240 44.57 -9.20 -3.10
N LYS A 241 44.84 -9.31 -4.41
CA LYS A 241 44.32 -8.39 -5.42
C LYS A 241 42.79 -8.46 -5.55
N GLU A 242 42.19 -9.65 -5.49
CA GLU A 242 40.72 -9.82 -5.50
C GLU A 242 40.06 -9.24 -4.23
N VAL A 243 40.70 -9.41 -3.07
CA VAL A 243 40.22 -8.84 -1.80
C VAL A 243 40.28 -7.31 -1.84
N GLU A 244 41.36 -6.74 -2.35
CA GLU A 244 41.49 -5.29 -2.54
C GLU A 244 40.43 -4.75 -3.53
N SER A 245 40.20 -5.43 -4.65
CA SER A 245 39.17 -5.07 -5.62
C SER A 245 37.77 -5.12 -5.00
N SER A 246 37.44 -6.21 -4.29
CA SER A 246 36.14 -6.37 -3.63
C SER A 246 35.93 -5.32 -2.52
N SER A 247 36.99 -4.98 -1.79
CA SER A 247 36.95 -3.94 -0.74
C SER A 247 36.60 -2.57 -1.33
N MET A 248 37.17 -2.22 -2.48
CA MET A 248 36.87 -0.97 -3.18
C MET A 248 35.42 -0.91 -3.68
N GLU A 249 34.88 -2.01 -4.20
CA GLU A 249 33.48 -2.12 -4.63
C GLU A 249 32.51 -1.95 -3.45
N ILE A 250 32.80 -2.58 -2.30
CA ILE A 250 31.99 -2.44 -1.08
C ILE A 250 31.98 -0.98 -0.60
N LEU A 251 33.12 -0.29 -0.64
CA LEU A 251 33.20 1.12 -0.24
C LEU A 251 32.40 2.03 -1.18
N ALA A 252 32.45 1.78 -2.49
CA ALA A 252 31.65 2.51 -3.46
C ALA A 252 30.15 2.29 -3.23
N PHE A 253 29.73 1.03 -3.02
CA PHE A 253 28.35 0.68 -2.73
C PHE A 253 27.85 1.32 -1.43
N ARG A 254 28.65 1.36 -0.36
CA ARG A 254 28.30 2.02 0.90
C ARG A 254 28.04 3.52 0.71
N ARG A 255 28.91 4.22 -0.02
CA ARG A 255 28.72 5.65 -0.33
C ARG A 255 27.43 5.89 -1.12
N GLN A 256 27.14 5.02 -2.10
CA GLN A 256 25.91 5.12 -2.87
C GLN A 256 24.67 4.90 -1.99
N SER A 257 24.70 3.88 -1.12
CA SER A 257 23.62 3.59 -0.17
C SER A 257 23.35 4.76 0.79
N GLU A 258 24.38 5.46 1.26
CA GLU A 258 24.22 6.68 2.08
C GLU A 258 23.56 7.83 1.31
N LEU A 259 23.89 8.01 0.02
CA LEU A 259 23.23 9.01 -0.83
C LEU A 259 21.76 8.65 -1.05
N ASP A 260 21.49 7.39 -1.36
CA ASP A 260 20.14 6.89 -1.59
C ASP A 260 19.28 7.03 -0.32
N GLN A 261 19.82 6.73 0.86
CA GLN A 261 19.15 6.96 2.15
C GLN A 261 18.80 8.43 2.38
N ASN A 262 19.69 9.36 2.02
CA ASN A 262 19.39 10.78 2.13
C ASN A 262 18.29 11.23 1.18
N ILE A 263 18.27 10.70 -0.05
CA ILE A 263 17.21 10.95 -1.03
C ILE A 263 15.88 10.39 -0.52
N ILE A 264 15.87 9.16 -0.03
CA ILE A 264 14.67 8.51 0.53
C ILE A 264 14.10 9.36 1.66
N ARG A 265 14.94 9.77 2.63
CA ARG A 265 14.51 10.65 3.73
C ARG A 265 13.94 11.98 3.23
N GLY A 266 14.54 12.57 2.20
CA GLY A 266 14.04 13.80 1.58
C GLY A 266 12.67 13.60 0.93
N LEU A 267 12.47 12.47 0.24
CA LEU A 267 11.19 12.10 -0.36
C LEU A 267 10.11 11.81 0.70
N GLU A 268 10.45 11.12 1.79
CA GLU A 268 9.55 10.86 2.91
C GLU A 268 9.02 12.16 3.54
N LEU A 269 9.91 13.13 3.78
CA LEU A 269 9.53 14.45 4.27
C LEU A 269 8.59 15.17 3.30
N LYS A 270 8.85 15.06 2.00
CA LYS A 270 8.03 15.67 0.95
C LYS A 270 6.65 15.02 0.84
N VAL A 271 6.58 13.70 0.99
CA VAL A 271 5.31 12.95 1.08
C VAL A 271 4.51 13.40 2.29
N ALA A 272 5.13 13.52 3.47
CA ALA A 272 4.45 14.00 4.67
C ALA A 272 3.92 15.43 4.51
N GLU A 273 4.68 16.32 3.88
CA GLU A 273 4.24 17.69 3.59
C GLU A 273 3.06 17.72 2.62
N LEU A 274 3.11 16.93 1.54
CA LEU A 274 2.01 16.84 0.58
C LEU A 274 0.75 16.27 1.23
N GLN A 275 0.86 15.24 2.07
CA GLN A 275 -0.28 14.69 2.82
C GLN A 275 -0.92 15.74 3.73
N ARG A 276 -0.12 16.54 4.43
CA ARG A 276 -0.62 17.65 5.26
C ARG A 276 -1.35 18.71 4.42
N CYS A 277 -0.79 19.06 3.26
CA CYS A 277 -1.40 20.02 2.34
C CYS A 277 -2.74 19.49 1.78
N LEU A 278 -2.79 18.22 1.39
CA LEU A 278 -4.01 17.56 0.92
C LEU A 278 -5.10 17.58 2.00
N ALA A 279 -4.77 17.19 3.24
CA ALA A 279 -5.73 17.23 4.35
C ALA A 279 -6.30 18.64 4.58
N GLN A 280 -5.47 19.69 4.48
CA GLN A 280 -5.94 21.08 4.58
C GLN A 280 -6.86 21.46 3.42
N LYS A 281 -6.55 21.01 2.19
CA LYS A 281 -7.37 21.25 1.01
C LYS A 281 -8.71 20.52 1.10
N ASP A 282 -8.76 19.29 1.62
CA ASP A 282 -10.00 18.52 1.81
C ASP A 282 -10.97 19.20 2.79
N VAL A 283 -10.44 19.76 3.89
CA VAL A 283 -11.22 20.57 4.83
C VAL A 283 -11.76 21.83 4.13
N GLY A 284 -10.92 22.49 3.32
CA GLY A 284 -11.31 23.65 2.52
C GLY A 284 -12.42 23.33 1.51
N LEU A 285 -12.28 22.23 0.77
CA LEU A 285 -13.27 21.74 -0.20
C LEU A 285 -14.59 21.39 0.49
N SER A 286 -14.54 20.71 1.63
CA SER A 286 -15.73 20.39 2.42
C SER A 286 -16.48 21.65 2.87
N ARG A 287 -15.77 22.72 3.24
CA ARG A 287 -16.36 24.01 3.58
C ARG A 287 -16.98 24.69 2.37
N LEU A 288 -16.29 24.70 1.24
CA LEU A 288 -16.81 25.25 -0.02
C LEU A 288 -18.05 24.52 -0.51
N HIS A 289 -18.03 23.18 -0.46
CA HIS A 289 -19.18 22.35 -0.82
C HIS A 289 -20.41 22.66 0.05
N LYS A 290 -20.23 22.81 1.37
CA LYS A 290 -21.30 23.25 2.28
C LYS A 290 -21.80 24.66 1.92
N SER A 291 -20.90 25.59 1.62
CA SER A 291 -21.27 26.96 1.23
C SER A 291 -22.04 26.98 -0.09
N LEU A 292 -21.64 26.16 -1.07
CA LEU A 292 -22.31 26.03 -2.35
C LEU A 292 -23.73 25.48 -2.16
N LEU A 293 -23.88 24.40 -1.39
CA LEU A 293 -25.19 23.82 -1.09
C LEU A 293 -26.13 24.82 -0.40
N CYS A 294 -25.61 25.63 0.53
CA CYS A 294 -26.38 26.70 1.15
C CYS A 294 -26.78 27.79 0.14
N SER A 295 -25.91 28.12 -0.82
CA SER A 295 -26.17 29.12 -1.85
C SER A 295 -27.20 28.63 -2.89
N GLU A 296 -27.17 27.35 -3.26
CA GLU A 296 -28.15 26.74 -4.17
C GLU A 296 -29.56 26.72 -3.57
N GLN A 297 -29.65 26.63 -2.24
CA GLN A 297 -30.91 26.64 -1.49
C GLN A 297 -31.35 28.05 -1.10
N ALA A 298 -30.56 29.09 -1.37
CA ALA A 298 -30.90 30.45 -1.00
C ALA A 298 -32.06 30.97 -1.87
N SER A 299 -33.16 31.33 -1.23
CA SER A 299 -34.25 32.05 -1.89
C SER A 299 -34.08 33.57 -1.75
N HIS A 300 -34.59 34.33 -2.71
CA HIS A 300 -34.52 35.79 -2.76
C HIS A 300 -35.89 36.46 -2.99
N ASP A 301 -36.98 35.76 -2.73
CA ASP A 301 -38.35 36.23 -2.93
C ASP A 301 -39.18 36.28 -1.63
N GLY A 302 -38.53 36.09 -0.48
CA GLY A 302 -39.20 36.01 0.83
C GLY A 302 -39.92 34.69 1.09
N THR A 303 -39.92 33.74 0.15
CA THR A 303 -40.45 32.39 0.34
C THR A 303 -39.32 31.37 0.39
N PHE A 304 -39.31 30.52 1.42
CA PHE A 304 -38.28 29.50 1.60
C PHE A 304 -38.89 28.15 1.94
N LEU A 305 -38.41 27.10 1.28
CA LEU A 305 -38.82 25.71 1.52
C LEU A 305 -37.63 24.90 2.01
N TRP A 306 -37.71 24.42 3.24
CA TRP A 306 -36.68 23.65 3.90
C TRP A 306 -37.04 22.17 3.95
N LYS A 307 -36.27 21.36 3.23
CA LYS A 307 -36.31 19.89 3.32
C LYS A 307 -35.37 19.43 4.43
N ILE A 308 -35.90 18.75 5.45
CA ILE A 308 -35.12 18.11 6.50
C ILE A 308 -35.23 16.60 6.33
N THR A 309 -34.13 15.96 5.92
CA THR A 309 -33.98 14.50 5.82
C THR A 309 -33.51 13.89 7.14
N GLU A 310 -33.56 12.57 7.27
CA GLU A 310 -33.09 11.81 8.43
C GLU A 310 -33.76 12.25 9.73
N VAL A 311 -35.07 12.51 9.68
CA VAL A 311 -35.84 13.09 10.79
C VAL A 311 -35.77 12.20 12.03
N GLY A 312 -35.89 10.89 11.89
CA GLY A 312 -35.83 9.93 12.99
C GLY A 312 -34.48 9.98 13.71
N ARG A 313 -33.38 9.99 12.95
CA ARG A 313 -32.03 10.11 13.53
C ARG A 313 -31.83 11.46 14.21
N LYS A 314 -32.21 12.56 13.55
CA LYS A 314 -32.04 13.92 14.10
C LYS A 314 -32.90 14.14 15.34
N LEU A 315 -34.11 13.58 15.38
CA LEU A 315 -34.96 13.60 16.57
C LEU A 315 -34.30 12.83 17.72
N GLN A 316 -33.78 11.63 17.48
CA GLN A 316 -33.05 10.86 18.48
C GLN A 316 -31.81 11.60 19.00
N ASP A 317 -31.08 12.28 18.11
CA ASP A 317 -29.93 13.11 18.48
C ASP A 317 -30.34 14.32 19.34
N SER A 318 -31.53 14.89 19.12
CA SER A 318 -32.11 15.93 19.98
C SER A 318 -32.58 15.41 21.33
N VAL A 319 -33.14 14.19 21.40
CA VAL A 319 -33.54 13.55 22.66
C VAL A 319 -32.32 13.20 23.52
N THR A 320 -31.26 12.68 22.90
CA THR A 320 -30.00 12.33 23.58
C THR A 320 -29.12 13.54 23.91
N GLY A 321 -29.49 14.74 23.44
CA GLY A 321 -28.73 15.97 23.68
C GLY A 321 -27.49 16.15 22.81
N ARG A 322 -27.22 15.26 21.84
CA ARG A 322 -26.09 15.39 20.90
C ARG A 322 -26.26 16.57 19.95
N THR A 323 -27.50 16.86 19.52
CA THR A 323 -27.79 18.02 18.66
C THR A 323 -29.15 18.58 19.02
N VAL A 324 -29.16 19.71 19.73
CA VAL A 324 -30.38 20.25 20.35
C VAL A 324 -31.30 20.93 19.32
N GLY A 325 -30.74 21.64 18.33
CA GLY A 325 -31.52 22.31 17.29
C GLY A 325 -30.77 22.42 15.97
N LEU A 326 -31.51 22.67 14.90
CA LEU A 326 -31.00 22.73 13.53
C LEU A 326 -31.25 24.13 12.96
N TYR A 327 -30.29 24.63 12.18
CA TYR A 327 -30.45 25.86 11.40
C TYR A 327 -30.69 25.52 9.94
N SER A 328 -31.59 26.26 9.31
CA SER A 328 -31.72 26.23 7.85
C SER A 328 -30.57 26.98 7.18
N PRO A 329 -30.32 26.75 5.89
CA PRO A 329 -29.64 27.72 5.05
C PRO A 329 -30.26 29.11 5.19
N ALA A 330 -29.43 30.13 4.95
CA ALA A 330 -29.90 31.50 4.90
C ALA A 330 -30.71 31.73 3.62
N PHE A 331 -31.77 32.53 3.74
CA PHE A 331 -32.56 33.00 2.62
C PHE A 331 -32.86 34.49 2.81
N TYR A 332 -33.40 35.11 1.77
CA TYR A 332 -33.53 36.55 1.67
C TYR A 332 -34.94 36.95 1.29
N THR A 333 -35.36 38.11 1.80
CA THR A 333 -36.63 38.75 1.43
C THR A 333 -36.63 39.28 0.00
N ALA A 334 -35.47 39.71 -0.49
CA ALA A 334 -35.23 40.21 -1.84
C ALA A 334 -33.75 39.96 -2.22
N LYS A 335 -33.38 40.17 -3.48
CA LYS A 335 -31.96 40.09 -3.94
C LYS A 335 -31.00 40.93 -3.08
N TYR A 336 -31.45 42.10 -2.64
CA TYR A 336 -30.72 43.03 -1.78
C TYR A 336 -31.46 43.30 -0.45
N GLY A 337 -32.28 42.33 -0.01
CA GLY A 337 -33.13 42.43 1.17
C GLY A 337 -32.50 41.87 2.45
N TYR A 338 -33.32 41.73 3.49
CA TYR A 338 -32.93 41.13 4.76
C TYR A 338 -32.46 39.69 4.59
N LYS A 339 -31.37 39.34 5.27
CA LYS A 339 -30.85 37.97 5.40
C LYS A 339 -31.43 37.31 6.65
N VAL A 340 -32.00 36.12 6.50
CA VAL A 340 -32.72 35.43 7.58
C VAL A 340 -32.49 33.93 7.51
N CYS A 341 -32.74 33.22 8.59
CA CYS A 341 -32.81 31.75 8.60
C CYS A 341 -33.87 31.25 9.60
N LEU A 342 -34.15 29.95 9.54
CA LEU A 342 -35.00 29.25 10.49
C LEU A 342 -34.15 28.45 11.47
N ARG A 343 -34.66 28.31 12.69
CA ARG A 343 -34.12 27.41 13.69
C ARG A 343 -35.23 26.49 14.20
N VAL A 344 -35.04 25.18 14.07
CA VAL A 344 -36.03 24.18 14.53
C VAL A 344 -35.42 23.32 15.63
N TYR A 345 -36.24 22.99 16.63
CA TYR A 345 -35.94 22.02 17.66
C TYR A 345 -36.93 20.87 17.55
N LEU A 346 -36.46 19.75 17.01
CA LEU A 346 -37.30 18.58 16.76
C LEU A 346 -37.87 17.99 18.05
N ASN A 347 -37.14 18.07 19.16
CA ASN A 347 -37.59 17.65 20.49
C ASN A 347 -38.02 18.84 21.38
N GLY A 348 -38.29 20.00 20.78
CA GLY A 348 -38.77 21.19 21.47
C GLY A 348 -37.72 21.97 22.26
N ASP A 349 -38.05 23.23 22.52
CA ASP A 349 -37.27 24.18 23.32
C ASP A 349 -38.19 24.99 24.25
N GLY A 350 -37.63 25.51 25.34
CA GLY A 350 -38.37 26.30 26.33
C GLY A 350 -39.60 25.58 26.87
N THR A 351 -40.76 26.22 26.79
CA THR A 351 -42.04 25.69 27.30
C THR A 351 -42.55 24.47 26.51
N GLY A 352 -42.08 24.25 25.28
CA GLY A 352 -42.46 23.11 24.45
C GLY A 352 -41.49 21.92 24.52
N LYS A 353 -40.44 22.01 25.34
CA LYS A 353 -39.38 21.00 25.41
C LYS A 353 -39.93 19.61 25.74
N GLY A 354 -39.58 18.62 24.91
CA GLY A 354 -39.99 17.22 25.03
C GLY A 354 -41.44 16.92 24.67
N THR A 355 -42.25 17.94 24.33
CA THR A 355 -43.70 17.77 24.06
C THR A 355 -44.12 18.27 22.69
N HIS A 356 -43.46 19.32 22.19
CA HIS A 356 -43.74 19.94 20.90
C HIS A 356 -42.46 20.08 20.09
N MET A 357 -42.58 20.10 18.77
CA MET A 357 -41.57 20.65 17.89
C MET A 357 -41.65 22.18 17.98
N SER A 358 -40.51 22.84 18.19
CA SER A 358 -40.43 24.31 18.25
C SER A 358 -39.79 24.87 16.99
N LEU A 359 -40.32 25.97 16.48
CA LEU A 359 -39.84 26.61 15.25
C LEU A 359 -39.66 28.11 15.46
N PHE A 360 -38.48 28.61 15.08
CA PHE A 360 -38.10 30.00 15.28
C PHE A 360 -37.55 30.63 14.01
N PHE A 361 -37.76 31.93 13.90
CA PHE A 361 -37.22 32.82 12.89
C PHE A 361 -36.01 33.56 13.46
N VAL A 362 -34.98 33.75 12.63
CA VAL A 362 -33.74 34.40 13.01
C VAL A 362 -33.40 35.46 11.96
N VAL A 363 -33.26 36.70 12.40
CA VAL A 363 -32.68 37.78 11.60
C VAL A 363 -31.15 37.64 11.66
N MET A 364 -30.51 37.62 10.50
CA MET A 364 -29.06 37.52 10.36
C MET A 364 -28.48 38.83 9.84
N LYS A 365 -27.20 39.08 10.15
CA LYS A 365 -26.47 40.21 9.58
C LYS A 365 -26.33 40.05 8.06
N GLY A 366 -26.93 40.97 7.32
CA GLY A 366 -26.87 41.04 5.87
C GLY A 366 -25.88 42.09 5.37
N ASP A 367 -25.44 41.94 4.12
CA ASP A 367 -24.50 42.87 3.48
C ASP A 367 -25.13 44.24 3.21
N TYR A 368 -26.46 44.29 3.08
CA TYR A 368 -27.24 45.49 2.75
C TYR A 368 -27.99 46.10 3.94
N ASP A 369 -27.71 45.65 5.18
CA ASP A 369 -28.43 46.08 6.38
C ASP A 369 -28.40 47.60 6.62
N ALA A 370 -27.40 48.31 6.06
CA ALA A 370 -27.29 49.77 6.14
C ALA A 370 -28.35 50.51 5.32
N LEU A 371 -28.93 49.86 4.29
CA LEU A 371 -29.92 50.44 3.38
C LEU A 371 -31.36 50.03 3.72
N LEU A 372 -31.52 49.05 4.60
CA LEU A 372 -32.82 48.47 4.95
C LEU A 372 -33.45 49.19 6.15
N PRO A 373 -34.78 49.31 6.21
CA PRO A 373 -35.47 49.89 7.37
C PRO A 373 -35.33 48.98 8.60
N TRP A 374 -35.23 49.58 9.79
CA TRP A 374 -35.18 48.84 11.05
C TRP A 374 -36.12 49.46 12.09
N PRO A 375 -36.68 48.66 13.03
CA PRO A 375 -36.59 47.19 13.14
C PRO A 375 -37.34 46.45 12.01
N PHE A 376 -37.06 45.16 11.83
CA PHE A 376 -37.72 44.27 10.86
C PHE A 376 -39.22 44.16 11.16
N ARG A 377 -40.09 44.37 10.15
CA ARG A 377 -41.56 44.52 10.34
C ARG A 377 -42.43 43.55 9.53
N HIS A 378 -41.83 42.78 8.63
CA HIS A 378 -42.58 41.93 7.71
C HIS A 378 -43.27 40.79 8.45
N LYS A 379 -44.52 40.47 8.07
CA LYS A 379 -45.25 39.33 8.64
C LYS A 379 -44.55 38.04 8.21
N VAL A 380 -44.31 37.17 9.19
CA VAL A 380 -43.66 35.87 8.99
C VAL A 380 -44.71 34.79 9.18
N THR A 381 -44.84 33.92 8.19
CA THR A 381 -45.74 32.76 8.21
C THR A 381 -44.93 31.48 8.11
N PHE A 382 -45.07 30.60 9.11
CA PHE A 382 -44.53 29.25 9.11
C PHE A 382 -45.58 28.26 8.63
N MET A 383 -45.13 27.25 7.90
CA MET A 383 -45.97 26.12 7.52
C MET A 383 -45.18 24.82 7.65
N LEU A 384 -45.76 23.80 8.29
CA LEU A 384 -45.33 22.42 8.12
C LEU A 384 -46.23 21.76 7.09
N LEU A 385 -45.63 21.29 6.00
CA LEU A 385 -46.37 20.72 4.90
C LEU A 385 -46.73 19.25 5.18
N ASP A 386 -48.02 18.96 5.07
CA ASP A 386 -48.52 17.60 4.89
C ASP A 386 -48.23 17.15 3.45
N GLN A 387 -47.48 16.07 3.29
CA GLN A 387 -46.99 15.59 1.99
C GLN A 387 -48.06 14.88 1.15
N ASN A 388 -49.25 14.64 1.72
CA ASN A 388 -50.43 14.20 0.98
C ASN A 388 -51.34 15.41 0.62
N ASN A 389 -50.86 16.63 0.86
CA ASN A 389 -51.55 17.89 0.58
C ASN A 389 -52.94 17.99 1.23
N ARG A 390 -53.09 17.43 2.44
CA ARG A 390 -54.36 17.44 3.20
C ARG A 390 -54.50 18.67 4.07
N GLU A 391 -53.77 18.71 5.17
CA GLU A 391 -53.87 19.77 6.18
C GLU A 391 -52.48 20.18 6.65
N HIS A 392 -52.00 21.31 6.12
CA HIS A 392 -50.77 21.93 6.58
C HIS A 392 -50.97 22.58 7.95
N VAL A 393 -49.93 22.53 8.80
CA VAL A 393 -49.92 23.29 10.06
C VAL A 393 -49.37 24.66 9.76
N ILE A 394 -50.13 25.71 10.07
CA ILE A 394 -49.78 27.08 9.73
C ILE A 394 -49.79 27.91 11.01
N ASP A 395 -48.75 28.70 11.20
CA ASP A 395 -48.71 29.71 12.26
C ASP A 395 -48.05 30.98 11.70
N ALA A 396 -48.48 32.15 12.14
CA ALA A 396 -47.98 33.41 11.63
C ALA A 396 -47.91 34.46 12.73
N PHE A 397 -46.85 35.27 12.69
CA PHE A 397 -46.69 36.37 13.64
C PHE A 397 -46.23 37.64 12.92
N ARG A 398 -46.53 38.77 13.57
CA ARG A 398 -45.92 40.06 13.24
C ARG A 398 -44.81 40.36 14.25
N PRO A 399 -43.60 40.72 13.80
CA PRO A 399 -42.50 41.07 14.68
C PRO A 399 -42.88 42.13 15.73
N ASP A 400 -42.50 41.90 16.98
CA ASP A 400 -42.58 42.91 18.04
C ASP A 400 -41.42 43.91 17.85
N LEU A 401 -41.77 45.16 17.55
CA LEU A 401 -40.80 46.22 17.26
C LEU A 401 -39.93 46.61 18.46
N THR A 402 -40.34 46.23 19.68
CA THR A 402 -39.57 46.47 20.91
C THR A 402 -38.57 45.36 21.21
N SER A 403 -38.74 44.19 20.59
CA SER A 403 -37.88 43.03 20.82
C SER A 403 -36.50 43.20 20.17
N ALA A 404 -35.46 42.79 20.89
CA ALA A 404 -34.09 42.75 20.39
C ALA A 404 -33.92 41.82 19.17
N SER A 405 -34.78 40.81 19.01
CA SER A 405 -34.76 39.85 17.91
C SER A 405 -34.86 40.49 16.52
N PHE A 406 -35.55 41.63 16.43
CA PHE A 406 -35.89 42.28 15.15
C PHE A 406 -35.16 43.61 14.94
N GLN A 407 -34.29 44.02 15.87
CA GLN A 407 -33.43 45.18 15.69
C GLN A 407 -32.34 44.89 14.66
N ARG A 408 -31.67 45.96 14.19
CA ARG A 408 -30.53 45.82 13.29
C ARG A 408 -29.45 44.91 13.90
N PRO A 409 -29.01 43.84 13.22
CA PRO A 409 -28.03 42.92 13.76
C PRO A 409 -26.68 43.57 14.07
N LEU A 410 -26.20 43.35 15.29
CA LEU A 410 -24.83 43.71 15.70
C LEU A 410 -23.86 42.53 15.51
N HIS A 411 -24.37 41.31 15.66
CA HIS A 411 -23.66 40.04 15.48
C HIS A 411 -24.25 39.26 14.30
N ASP A 412 -23.65 38.12 13.95
CA ASP A 412 -24.07 37.31 12.79
C ASP A 412 -25.54 36.89 12.83
N MET A 413 -26.09 36.65 14.03
CA MET A 413 -27.49 36.29 14.25
C MET A 413 -28.04 37.01 15.47
N ASN A 414 -29.28 37.50 15.36
CA ASN A 414 -30.04 37.96 16.51
C ASN A 414 -30.63 36.79 17.31
N VAL A 415 -31.20 37.09 18.47
CA VAL A 415 -31.96 36.12 19.27
C VAL A 415 -33.16 35.63 18.47
N ALA A 416 -33.34 34.31 18.39
CA ALA A 416 -34.43 33.69 17.64
C ALA A 416 -35.80 34.02 18.27
N SER A 417 -36.82 34.22 17.43
CA SER A 417 -38.20 34.49 17.86
C SER A 417 -39.18 33.67 17.04
N GLY A 418 -40.21 33.11 17.66
CA GLY A 418 -41.15 32.20 17.00
C GLY A 418 -41.99 31.42 17.98
N CYS A 419 -42.25 30.15 17.68
CA CYS A 419 -43.32 29.36 18.27
C CYS A 419 -42.75 28.14 19.03
N PRO A 420 -42.61 28.22 20.37
CA PRO A 420 -42.12 27.09 21.17
C PRO A 420 -43.02 25.86 21.10
N MET A 421 -44.33 26.04 20.91
CA MET A 421 -45.33 24.95 20.86
C MET A 421 -45.95 24.84 19.45
N PHE A 422 -45.12 24.84 18.41
CA PHE A 422 -45.59 24.88 17.01
C PHE A 422 -46.35 23.61 16.59
N LEU A 423 -45.89 22.42 16.99
CA LEU A 423 -46.58 21.16 16.69
C LEU A 423 -46.39 20.13 17.81
N PRO A 424 -47.45 19.53 18.38
CA PRO A 424 -47.31 18.42 19.32
C PRO A 424 -46.56 17.24 18.69
N LEU A 425 -45.58 16.66 19.39
CA LEU A 425 -44.80 15.52 18.88
C LEU A 425 -45.66 14.29 18.60
N ALA A 426 -46.73 14.10 19.38
CA ALA A 426 -47.73 13.07 19.14
C ALA A 426 -48.44 13.24 17.77
N LYS A 427 -48.63 14.48 17.31
CA LYS A 427 -49.21 14.76 15.98
C LYS A 427 -48.17 14.53 14.88
N LEU A 428 -46.91 14.89 15.11
CA LEU A 428 -45.79 14.66 14.17
C LEU A 428 -45.56 13.17 13.88
N GLN A 429 -45.66 12.32 14.91
CA GLN A 429 -45.44 10.86 14.83
C GLN A 429 -46.70 10.08 14.45
N SER A 430 -47.85 10.74 14.34
CA SER A 430 -49.12 10.07 14.07
C SER A 430 -49.19 9.59 12.61
N PRO A 431 -49.59 8.33 12.34
CA PRO A 431 -49.76 7.84 10.97
C PRO A 431 -50.95 8.49 10.23
N ARG A 432 -51.78 9.27 10.93
CA ARG A 432 -52.92 9.98 10.34
C ARG A 432 -52.50 11.15 9.45
N TYR A 433 -51.33 11.74 9.71
CA TYR A 433 -50.80 12.89 9.01
C TYR A 433 -49.53 12.50 8.25
N ALA A 434 -49.33 13.10 7.08
CA ALA A 434 -48.15 12.85 6.25
C ALA A 434 -47.10 13.95 6.42
N TYR A 435 -46.87 14.41 7.65
CA TYR A 435 -45.84 15.41 7.94
C TYR A 435 -44.42 14.86 7.78
N VAL A 436 -44.22 13.59 8.17
CA VAL A 436 -42.97 12.86 7.94
C VAL A 436 -43.26 11.68 7.01
N LYS A 437 -42.58 11.65 5.86
CA LYS A 437 -42.66 10.56 4.88
C LYS A 437 -41.25 10.31 4.36
N GLU A 438 -40.88 9.03 4.20
CA GLU A 438 -39.52 8.64 3.78
C GLU A 438 -38.42 9.34 4.63
N ASP A 439 -38.66 9.34 5.94
CA ASP A 439 -37.79 9.98 6.95
C ASP A 439 -37.45 11.46 6.65
N THR A 440 -38.38 12.17 6.00
CA THR A 440 -38.22 13.54 5.54
C THR A 440 -39.43 14.40 5.92
N LEU A 441 -39.18 15.64 6.31
CA LEU A 441 -40.21 16.67 6.57
C LEU A 441 -39.90 17.95 5.78
N PHE A 442 -40.93 18.76 5.53
CA PHE A 442 -40.83 20.02 4.79
C PHE A 442 -41.42 21.20 5.57
N LEU A 443 -40.58 22.18 5.88
CA LEU A 443 -40.99 23.44 6.50
C LEU A 443 -40.96 24.55 5.46
N LYS A 444 -42.03 25.33 5.35
CA LYS A 444 -42.10 26.50 4.49
C LYS A 444 -42.18 27.75 5.35
N CYS A 445 -41.43 28.78 4.97
CA CYS A 445 -41.53 30.12 5.54
C CYS A 445 -41.89 31.10 4.43
N ILE A 446 -42.82 32.01 4.71
CA ILE A 446 -43.24 33.07 3.80
C ILE A 446 -43.14 34.39 4.56
N ILE A 447 -42.41 35.34 3.98
CA ILE A 447 -42.24 36.69 4.49
C ILE A 447 -42.98 37.64 3.56
N GLU A 448 -44.06 38.21 4.07
CA GLU A 448 -44.90 39.14 3.31
C GLU A 448 -44.21 40.51 3.25
N SER A 449 -43.67 40.83 2.07
CA SER A 449 -43.15 42.15 1.74
C SER A 449 -44.35 43.01 1.30
N ASN A 450 -44.60 44.11 2.01
CA ASN A 450 -45.69 45.05 1.66
C ASN A 450 -45.47 45.72 0.31
#